data_AF-A0A914USP8-F1
#
_entry.id   AF-A0A914USP8-F1
#
_cell.length_a   1.000
_cell.length_b   1.000
_cell.length_c   1.000
_cell.angle_alpha   90.00
_cell.angle_beta   90.00
_cell.angle_gamma   90.00
#
_symmetry.space_group_name_H-M   'P 1'
#
loop_
_entity.id
_entity.type
_entity.pdbx_description
1 polymer ?
#
loop_
_entity_poly.entity_id
_entity_poly.type
_entity_poly.pdbx_seq_one_letter_code
_entity_poly.pdbx_strand_id
1 'polypeptide(L)'
;MAVLESEDFIVHGPALLRFGYRRGTFGSQLFACRNTFDPESLNSCDLLAGPKLAIDEFRGTAQAQFELSPEDSKLFIVAQHEKHQFGKAAFAIDNIRLTDIEGEDIC
;
A
#
# COMPACT_ATOMS: atom_id res chain seq x y z
N MET A 1 13.02 -4.42 4.58
CA MET A 1 11.79 -3.64 4.36
C MET A 1 12.04 -2.66 3.24
N ALA A 2 11.00 -2.31 2.48
CA ALA A 2 10.95 -1.18 1.57
C ALA A 2 9.76 -0.32 1.92
N VAL A 3 9.91 1.00 1.81
CA VAL A 3 8.88 1.98 2.19
C VAL A 3 8.75 2.98 1.05
N LEU A 4 7.51 3.28 0.68
CA LEU A 4 7.14 4.41 -0.16
C LEU A 4 6.30 5.34 0.70
N GLU A 5 6.70 6.60 0.77
CA GLU A 5 6.03 7.66 1.51
C GLU A 5 5.38 8.61 0.52
N SER A 6 4.14 9.01 0.79
CA SER A 6 3.48 10.08 0.03
C SER A 6 4.01 11.45 0.47
N GLU A 7 3.89 12.44 -0.42
CA GLU A 7 3.83 13.83 0.02
C GLU A 7 2.66 14.04 0.98
N ASP A 8 2.72 15.10 1.77
CA ASP A 8 1.60 15.50 2.63
C ASP A 8 0.42 15.92 1.75
N PHE A 9 -0.79 15.49 2.12
CA PHE A 9 -2.01 15.75 1.34
C PHE A 9 -3.19 16.16 2.22
N ILE A 10 -4.25 16.62 1.57
CA ILE A 10 -5.55 16.89 2.19
C ILE A 10 -6.61 16.27 1.28
N VAL A 11 -7.50 15.48 1.86
CA VAL A 11 -8.71 15.01 1.18
C VAL A 11 -9.94 15.72 1.75
N HIS A 12 -10.78 16.27 0.89
CA HIS A 12 -11.94 17.08 1.30
C HIS A 12 -13.12 16.24 1.82
N GLY A 13 -13.11 14.94 1.52
CA GLY A 13 -14.09 13.96 1.95
C GLY A 13 -13.47 12.58 1.95
N PRO A 14 -14.20 11.54 2.40
CA PRO A 14 -13.74 10.17 2.29
C PRO A 14 -13.43 9.83 0.82
N ALA A 15 -12.31 9.18 0.60
CA ALA A 15 -11.84 8.80 -0.72
C ALA A 15 -11.30 7.37 -0.70
N LEU A 16 -11.28 6.73 -1.86
CA LEU A 16 -10.74 5.40 -2.05
C LEU A 16 -9.52 5.49 -2.95
N LEU A 17 -8.34 5.15 -2.39
CA LEU A 17 -7.14 5.02 -3.19
C LEU A 17 -7.04 3.60 -3.72
N ARG A 18 -7.00 3.46 -5.04
CA ARG A 18 -6.75 2.20 -5.74
C ARG A 18 -5.40 2.28 -6.42
N PHE A 19 -4.59 1.25 -6.27
CA PHE A 19 -3.32 1.21 -6.96
C PHE A 19 -2.91 -0.20 -7.38
N GLY A 20 -2.22 -0.24 -8.51
CA GLY A 20 -1.54 -1.44 -8.97
C GLY A 20 -0.17 -1.56 -8.34
N TYR A 21 0.16 -2.75 -7.84
CA TYR A 21 1.48 -3.05 -7.30
C TYR A 21 2.06 -4.34 -7.87
N ARG A 22 3.39 -4.40 -7.86
CA ARG A 22 4.17 -5.61 -8.18
C ARG A 22 5.18 -5.86 -7.07
N ARG A 23 5.22 -7.08 -6.53
CA ARG A 23 6.20 -7.47 -5.52
C ARG A 23 7.40 -8.13 -6.19
N GLY A 24 8.58 -7.56 -5.98
CA GLY A 24 9.85 -8.10 -6.49
C GLY A 24 10.40 -9.24 -5.62
N THR A 25 9.93 -9.36 -4.39
CA THR A 25 10.46 -10.34 -3.42
C THR A 25 9.35 -11.25 -2.90
N PHE A 26 9.45 -12.55 -3.21
CA PHE A 26 8.48 -13.56 -2.81
C PHE A 26 8.40 -13.71 -1.28
N GLY A 27 7.19 -13.85 -0.73
CA GLY A 27 7.02 -13.97 0.72
C GLY A 27 7.02 -12.65 1.47
N SER A 28 6.99 -11.50 0.78
CA SER A 28 6.80 -10.19 1.42
C SER A 28 5.33 -9.95 1.67
N GLN A 29 4.98 -9.27 2.75
CA GLN A 29 3.67 -8.67 2.98
C GLN A 29 3.69 -7.21 2.55
N LEU A 30 2.53 -6.69 2.16
CA LEU A 30 2.33 -5.29 1.80
C LEU A 30 1.33 -4.65 2.75
N PHE A 31 1.67 -3.47 3.28
CA PHE A 31 0.87 -2.73 4.25
C PHE A 31 0.65 -1.29 3.81
N ALA A 32 -0.42 -0.67 4.30
CA ALA A 32 -0.66 0.77 4.25
C ALA A 32 -0.79 1.34 5.66
N CYS A 33 -0.02 2.38 5.97
CA CYS A 33 -0.07 3.11 7.24
C CYS A 33 -0.54 4.55 6.99
N ARG A 34 -1.49 5.03 7.78
CA ARG A 34 -2.00 6.41 7.70
C ARG A 34 -1.31 7.28 8.76
N ASN A 35 -0.91 8.49 8.38
CA ASN A 35 -0.35 9.57 9.22
C ASN A 35 1.00 9.25 9.88
N THR A 36 1.17 8.06 10.44
CA THR A 36 2.36 7.61 11.16
C THR A 36 2.79 6.24 10.70
N PHE A 37 4.11 6.02 10.67
CA PHE A 37 4.71 4.74 10.37
C PHE A 37 5.81 4.45 11.40
N ASP A 38 5.70 3.30 12.06
CA ASP A 38 6.73 2.78 12.96
C ASP A 38 7.44 1.59 12.28
N PRO A 39 8.74 1.69 11.98
CA PRO A 39 9.48 0.59 11.35
C PRO A 39 9.63 -0.66 12.24
N GLU A 40 9.42 -0.53 13.56
CA GLU A 40 9.48 -1.64 14.51
C GLU A 40 8.12 -2.34 14.70
N SER A 41 7.01 -1.67 14.38
CA SER A 41 5.66 -2.21 14.54
C SER A 41 4.69 -1.77 13.44
N LEU A 42 4.13 -2.74 12.72
CA LEU A 42 3.09 -2.51 11.69
C LEU A 42 1.66 -2.73 12.20
N ASN A 43 1.46 -2.81 13.52
CA ASN A 43 0.17 -3.16 14.11
C ASN A 43 -0.94 -2.13 13.82
N SER A 44 -0.58 -0.87 13.56
CA SER A 44 -1.50 0.20 13.19
C SER A 44 -1.70 0.35 11.68
N CYS A 45 -1.09 -0.53 10.88
CA CYS A 45 -1.15 -0.50 9.42
C CYS A 45 -2.13 -1.55 8.90
N ASP A 46 -2.81 -1.24 7.81
CA ASP A 46 -3.70 -2.17 7.13
C ASP A 46 -2.89 -3.15 6.27
N LEU A 47 -3.13 -4.46 6.44
CA LEU A 47 -2.54 -5.48 5.58
C LEU A 47 -3.25 -5.49 4.22
N LEU A 48 -2.56 -5.02 3.18
CA LEU A 48 -3.07 -5.01 1.81
C LEU A 48 -2.86 -6.36 1.11
N ALA A 49 -1.74 -7.02 1.38
CA ALA A 49 -1.42 -8.31 0.78
C ALA A 49 -0.58 -9.19 1.71
N GLY A 50 -1.05 -10.43 1.93
CA GLY A 50 -0.33 -11.44 2.72
C GLY A 50 0.92 -11.98 2.02
N PRO A 51 1.74 -12.81 2.70
CA PRO A 51 3.02 -13.28 2.17
C PRO A 51 2.89 -14.24 0.97
N LYS A 52 1.71 -14.82 0.75
CA LYS A 52 1.43 -15.66 -0.42
C LYS A 52 1.05 -14.75 -1.58
N LEU A 53 1.72 -14.91 -2.72
CA LEU A 53 1.29 -14.28 -3.96
C LEU A 53 -0.04 -14.90 -4.38
N ALA A 54 -1.04 -14.06 -4.64
CA ALA A 54 -2.23 -14.49 -5.34
C ALA A 54 -1.91 -14.75 -6.84
N ILE A 55 -2.80 -15.44 -7.55
CA ILE A 55 -2.55 -15.88 -8.94
C ILE A 55 -2.37 -14.69 -9.90
N ASP A 56 -3.08 -13.60 -9.64
CA ASP A 56 -2.98 -12.31 -10.32
C ASP A 56 -1.61 -11.66 -10.13
N GLU A 57 -1.05 -11.69 -8.91
CA GLU A 57 0.30 -11.19 -8.65
C GLU A 57 1.38 -11.96 -9.39
N PHE A 58 1.19 -13.27 -9.60
CA PHE A 58 2.14 -14.08 -10.36
C PHE A 58 2.16 -13.71 -11.86
N ARG A 59 1.05 -13.15 -12.36
CA ARG A 59 0.85 -12.86 -13.79
C ARG A 59 1.13 -11.41 -14.17
N GLY A 60 1.36 -10.52 -13.19
CA GLY A 60 1.63 -9.11 -13.46
C GLY A 60 1.33 -8.20 -12.28
N THR A 61 0.60 -7.12 -12.55
CA THR A 61 0.22 -6.09 -11.56
C THR A 61 -1.04 -6.54 -10.82
N ALA A 62 -0.96 -6.64 -9.49
CA ALA A 62 -2.13 -6.86 -8.64
C ALA A 62 -2.68 -5.53 -8.13
N GLN A 63 -3.93 -5.52 -7.69
CA GLN A 63 -4.61 -4.31 -7.24
C GLN A 63 -4.76 -4.34 -5.71
N ALA A 64 -4.48 -3.20 -5.09
CA ALA A 64 -4.83 -2.93 -3.71
C ALA A 64 -5.77 -1.73 -3.67
N GLN A 65 -6.60 -1.67 -2.64
CA GLN A 65 -7.41 -0.51 -2.34
C GLN A 65 -7.38 -0.24 -0.85
N PHE A 66 -7.44 1.03 -0.48
CA PHE A 66 -7.62 1.42 0.92
C PHE A 66 -8.35 2.76 1.00
N GLU A 67 -9.09 2.94 2.09
CA GLU A 67 -9.88 4.14 2.35
C GLU A 67 -9.01 5.24 2.99
N LEU A 68 -9.20 6.47 2.52
CA LEU A 68 -8.66 7.70 3.07
C LEU A 68 -9.79 8.51 3.67
N SER A 69 -9.56 9.03 4.87
CA SER A 69 -10.48 9.93 5.55
C SER A 69 -9.95 11.37 5.56
N PRO A 70 -10.79 12.39 5.79
CA PRO A 70 -10.36 13.79 5.87
C PRO A 70 -9.29 14.10 6.93
N GLU A 71 -9.19 13.26 7.96
CA GLU A 71 -8.13 13.33 8.98
C GLU A 71 -6.78 12.77 8.52
N ASP A 72 -6.75 12.07 7.39
CA ASP A 72 -5.52 11.55 6.81
C ASP A 72 -4.79 12.65 6.05
N SER A 73 -3.50 12.79 6.39
CA SER A 73 -2.59 13.75 5.80
C SER A 73 -1.38 13.10 5.15
N LYS A 74 -1.17 11.81 5.40
CA LYS A 74 0.02 11.08 4.95
C LYS A 74 -0.23 9.60 4.80
N LEU A 75 0.46 8.99 3.83
CA LEU A 75 0.39 7.57 3.54
C LEU A 75 1.79 6.97 3.43
N PHE A 76 1.94 5.78 4.02
CA PHE A 76 3.12 4.94 3.83
C PHE A 76 2.69 3.59 3.28
N ILE A 77 3.26 3.20 2.13
CA ILE A 77 3.14 1.83 1.61
C ILE A 77 4.42 1.08 1.96
N VAL A 78 4.26 -0.04 2.66
CA VAL A 78 5.38 -0.75 3.28
C VAL A 78 5.39 -2.20 2.82
N ALA A 79 6.51 -2.65 2.27
CA ALA A 79 6.77 -4.05 2.02
C ALA A 79 7.74 -4.61 3.06
N GLN A 80 7.32 -5.65 3.79
CA GLN A 80 8.11 -6.29 4.84
C GLN A 80 8.15 -7.80 4.64
N HIS A 81 9.24 -8.44 5.08
CA HIS A 81 9.33 -9.89 5.21
C HIS A 81 9.41 -10.26 6.68
N GLU A 82 8.72 -11.34 7.06
CA GLU A 82 8.89 -11.93 8.39
C GLU A 82 10.25 -12.63 8.54
N LYS A 83 10.90 -13.05 7.44
CA LYS A 83 12.15 -13.83 7.48
C LYS A 83 13.25 -13.22 6.62
N HIS A 84 14.45 -13.11 7.20
CA HIS A 84 15.67 -12.56 6.59
C HIS A 84 16.23 -13.36 5.38
N GLN A 85 15.65 -14.50 5.01
CA GLN A 85 16.23 -15.42 4.02
C GLN A 85 15.99 -15.03 2.55
N PHE A 86 15.11 -14.07 2.27
CA PHE A 86 14.67 -13.76 0.89
C PHE A 86 15.27 -12.47 0.29
N GLY A 87 16.25 -11.86 0.97
CA GLY A 87 16.83 -10.58 0.55
C GLY A 87 16.00 -9.38 0.99
N LYS A 88 16.31 -8.19 0.45
CA LYS A 88 15.55 -6.97 0.75
C LYS A 88 14.17 -7.05 0.08
N ALA A 89 13.12 -6.70 0.82
CA ALA A 89 11.80 -6.49 0.23
C ALA A 89 11.88 -5.42 -0.86
N ALA A 90 11.21 -5.67 -1.98
CA ALA A 90 11.10 -4.72 -3.08
C ALA A 90 9.70 -4.78 -3.66
N PHE A 91 9.15 -3.63 -4.02
CA PHE A 91 7.89 -3.50 -4.73
C PHE A 91 7.93 -2.29 -5.65
N ALA A 92 7.00 -2.27 -6.61
CA ALA A 92 6.76 -1.12 -7.48
C ALA A 92 5.26 -0.80 -7.48
N ILE A 93 4.94 0.47 -7.60
CA ILE A 93 3.59 0.97 -7.87
C ILE A 93 3.50 1.32 -9.35
N ASP A 94 2.42 0.90 -10.01
CA ASP A 94 2.26 0.98 -11.46
C ASP A 94 1.25 2.06 -11.86
N ASN A 95 0.07 2.01 -11.23
CA ASN A 95 -0.99 2.98 -11.40
C ASN A 95 -1.56 3.36 -10.05
N ILE A 96 -1.95 4.62 -9.89
CA ILE A 96 -2.63 5.13 -8.70
C ILE A 96 -3.87 5.85 -9.21
N ARG A 97 -5.01 5.63 -8.56
CA ARG A 97 -6.28 6.27 -8.88
C ARG A 97 -6.99 6.59 -7.58
N LEU A 98 -7.38 7.86 -7.42
CA LEU A 98 -8.10 8.32 -6.24
C LEU A 98 -9.53 8.65 -6.65
N THR A 99 -10.49 7.96 -6.05
CA THR A 99 -11.91 8.26 -6.29
C THR A 99 -12.59 8.73 -5.03
N ASP A 100 -13.65 9.53 -5.15
CA ASP A 100 -14.54 9.81 -4.03
C ASP A 100 -15.45 8.60 -3.73
N ILE A 101 -16.39 8.79 -2.79
CA ILE A 101 -17.39 7.79 -2.42
C ILE A 101 -18.43 7.50 -3.51
N GLU A 102 -18.60 8.42 -4.47
CA GLU A 102 -19.50 8.26 -5.62
C GLU A 102 -18.79 7.52 -6.76
N GLY A 103 -17.47 7.36 -6.67
CA GLY A 103 -16.63 6.68 -7.64
C GLY A 103 -16.06 7.61 -8.70
N GLU A 104 -16.23 8.93 -8.54
CA GLU A 104 -15.69 9.94 -9.42
C GLU A 104 -14.20 10.12 -9.17
N ASP A 105 -13.42 10.28 -10.24
CA ASP A 105 -11.98 10.49 -10.17
C ASP A 105 -11.69 11.88 -9.61
N ILE A 106 -10.94 11.92 -8.51
CA ILE A 106 -10.45 13.17 -7.91
C ILE A 106 -9.08 13.52 -8.52
N CYS A 107 -8.31 12.50 -8.91
CA CYS A 107 -7.01 12.57 -9.59
C CYS A 107 -6.75 11.33 -10.44
#